data_AF-A0A2I1KRA0-F1
#
_entry.id   AF-A0A2I1KRA0-F1
#
_cell.length_a   1.000
_cell.length_b   1.000
_cell.length_c   1.000
_cell.angle_alpha   90.00
_cell.angle_beta   90.00
_cell.angle_gamma   90.00
#
_symmetry.space_group_name_H-M   'P 1'
#
loop_
_entity.id
_entity.type
_entity.pdbx_description
1 polymer ?
#
loop_
_entity_poly.entity_id
_entity_poly.type
_entity_poly.pdbx_seq_one_letter_code
_entity_poly.pdbx_strand_id
1 'polypeptide(L)'
;MHYPDLATVQARLTYRLTSFLLENLAAGHTVEWMDAFRAQRHVAETLGIADRELPWLGTRVDPQGYKSFGLRMSGKIVCGDCGRRFGHKTWHSGTPNRVDVWECPTNYVKRGTCATSHLYQEVLLVKMAEALQVLAVRNRAAVDQVVDSLRATGVRRRPSTLHTAIDKLLTAPPTQITLHLPDFLAVLEGGCMLTDGRLGFVFITGEAVTLDLPHRWSPLLRADNLAATRCC
;
A
#
# COMPACT_ATOMS: atom_id res chain seq x y z
N MET A 1 -25.52 5.22 11.49
CA MET A 1 -24.28 5.11 10.68
C MET A 1 -24.71 4.53 9.34
N HIS A 2 -24.82 5.35 8.28
CA HIS A 2 -25.21 4.84 6.97
C HIS A 2 -23.97 4.16 6.39
N TYR A 3 -24.00 2.83 6.31
CA TYR A 3 -22.92 2.10 5.65
C TYR A 3 -23.00 2.46 4.16
N PRO A 4 -21.91 2.96 3.54
CA PRO A 4 -21.94 3.23 2.11
C PRO A 4 -22.33 1.94 1.37
N ASP A 5 -23.15 2.08 0.32
CA ASP A 5 -23.49 0.93 -0.51
C ASP A 5 -22.23 0.36 -1.18
N LEU A 6 -22.34 -0.89 -1.62
CA LEU A 6 -21.21 -1.61 -2.24
C LEU A 6 -20.68 -0.87 -3.48
N ALA A 7 -21.55 -0.22 -4.25
CA ALA A 7 -21.14 0.51 -5.44
C ALA A 7 -20.24 1.70 -5.09
N THR A 8 -20.58 2.45 -4.04
CA THR A 8 -19.79 3.56 -3.52
C THR A 8 -18.43 3.09 -3.00
N VAL A 9 -18.40 1.95 -2.30
CA VAL A 9 -17.15 1.35 -1.81
C VAL A 9 -16.26 0.92 -2.97
N GLN A 10 -16.83 0.27 -3.99
CA GLN A 10 -16.09 -0.16 -5.19
C GLN A 10 -15.55 1.03 -5.99
N ALA A 11 -16.33 2.11 -6.13
CA ALA A 11 -15.88 3.35 -6.76
C ALA A 11 -14.67 3.96 -6.02
N ARG A 12 -14.71 3.99 -4.69
CA ARG A 12 -13.59 4.47 -3.86
C ARG A 12 -12.34 3.60 -4.01
N LEU A 13 -12.48 2.27 -3.99
CA LEU A 13 -11.33 1.37 -4.22
C LEU A 13 -10.74 1.60 -5.61
N THR A 14 -11.59 1.60 -6.64
CA THR A 14 -11.17 1.80 -8.05
C THR A 14 -10.41 3.11 -8.20
N TYR A 15 -10.95 4.20 -7.65
CA TYR A 15 -10.33 5.51 -7.66
C TYR A 15 -8.91 5.50 -7.03
N ARG A 16 -8.75 4.81 -5.90
CA ARG A 16 -7.48 4.70 -5.17
C ARG A 16 -6.45 3.89 -5.94
N LEU A 17 -6.87 2.80 -6.56
CA LEU A 17 -6.01 1.99 -7.41
C LEU A 17 -5.60 2.75 -8.69
N THR A 18 -6.50 3.52 -9.30
CA THR A 18 -6.17 4.41 -10.40
C THR A 18 -5.14 5.46 -9.98
N SER A 19 -5.32 6.06 -8.80
CA SER A 19 -4.36 7.04 -8.24
C SER A 19 -2.98 6.40 -8.03
N PHE A 20 -2.93 5.22 -7.41
CA PHE A 20 -1.71 4.44 -7.23
C PHE A 20 -0.97 4.15 -8.55
N LEU A 21 -1.71 3.75 -9.58
CA LEU A 21 -1.15 3.47 -10.92
C LEU A 21 -0.59 4.75 -11.57
N LEU A 22 -1.36 5.83 -11.60
CA LEU A 22 -0.96 7.10 -12.23
C LEU A 22 0.31 7.68 -11.58
N GLU A 23 0.40 7.62 -10.25
CA GLU A 23 1.56 8.10 -9.51
C GLU A 23 2.82 7.30 -9.81
N ASN A 24 2.71 5.96 -9.85
CA ASN A 24 3.85 5.11 -10.14
C ASN A 24 4.27 5.20 -11.62
N LEU A 25 3.32 5.43 -12.55
CA LEU A 25 3.65 5.74 -13.95
C LEU A 25 4.40 7.08 -14.07
N ALA A 26 4.03 8.10 -13.27
CA ALA A 26 4.73 9.38 -13.25
C ALA A 26 6.11 9.28 -12.59
N ALA A 27 6.21 8.57 -11.46
CA ALA A 27 7.47 8.29 -10.78
C ALA A 27 8.44 7.50 -11.68
N GLY A 28 7.93 6.60 -12.51
CA GLY A 28 8.69 5.87 -13.53
C GLY A 28 8.88 6.61 -14.85
N HIS A 29 8.57 7.91 -14.93
CA HIS A 29 8.69 8.75 -16.12
C HIS A 29 7.94 8.24 -17.37
N THR A 30 6.92 7.40 -17.19
CA THR A 30 6.05 6.95 -18.29
C THR A 30 5.08 8.05 -18.71
N VAL A 31 4.60 8.85 -17.77
CA VAL A 31 3.77 10.03 -18.01
C VAL A 31 4.31 11.21 -17.18
N GLU A 32 3.98 12.43 -17.58
CA GLU A 32 4.33 13.60 -16.77
C GLU A 32 3.45 13.66 -15.51
N TRP A 33 3.97 14.23 -14.42
CA TRP A 33 3.22 14.43 -13.19
C TRP A 33 1.94 15.25 -13.40
N MET A 34 1.99 16.24 -14.28
CA MET A 34 0.82 17.06 -14.62
C MET A 34 -0.26 16.26 -15.35
N ASP A 35 0.14 15.31 -16.21
CA ASP A 35 -0.80 14.44 -16.93
C ASP A 35 -1.45 13.44 -15.98
N ALA A 36 -0.65 12.83 -15.10
CA ALA A 36 -1.15 11.95 -14.05
C ALA A 36 -2.15 12.67 -13.14
N PHE A 37 -1.85 13.91 -12.75
CA PHE A 37 -2.75 14.74 -11.96
C PHE A 37 -4.07 15.05 -12.67
N ARG A 38 -4.02 15.45 -13.95
CA ARG A 38 -5.24 15.71 -14.74
C ARG A 38 -6.08 14.45 -14.91
N ALA A 39 -5.46 13.33 -15.23
CA ALA A 39 -6.14 12.04 -15.34
C ALA A 39 -6.80 11.66 -14.01
N GLN A 40 -6.10 11.84 -12.89
CA GLN A 40 -6.65 11.56 -11.55
C GLN A 40 -7.89 12.42 -11.24
N ARG A 41 -7.90 13.70 -11.62
CA ARG A 41 -9.09 14.56 -11.45
C ARG A 41 -10.25 14.10 -12.33
N HIS A 42 -9.98 13.74 -13.58
CA HIS A 42 -11.00 13.20 -14.46
C HIS A 42 -11.62 11.92 -13.86
N VAL A 43 -10.81 10.98 -13.35
CA VAL A 43 -11.32 9.75 -12.72
C VAL A 43 -12.21 10.06 -11.51
N ALA A 44 -11.84 11.07 -10.70
CA ALA A 44 -12.66 11.49 -9.57
C ALA A 44 -14.05 11.94 -10.02
N GLU A 45 -14.12 12.74 -11.08
CA GLU A 45 -15.38 13.18 -11.69
C GLU A 45 -16.18 12.00 -12.25
N THR A 46 -15.54 11.11 -13.00
CA THR A 46 -16.19 9.92 -13.60
C THR A 46 -16.77 8.98 -12.55
N LEU A 47 -16.09 8.81 -11.41
CA LEU A 47 -16.50 7.92 -10.33
C LEU A 47 -17.32 8.62 -9.23
N GLY A 48 -17.63 9.91 -9.38
CA GLY A 48 -18.42 10.67 -8.40
C GLY A 48 -17.73 10.85 -7.04
N ILE A 49 -16.40 10.91 -7.00
CA ILE A 49 -15.62 11.11 -5.78
C ILE A 49 -15.66 12.60 -5.41
N ALA A 50 -16.16 12.93 -4.22
CA ALA A 50 -16.29 14.33 -3.80
C ALA A 50 -14.91 14.99 -3.55
N ASP A 51 -14.80 16.29 -3.82
CA ASP A 51 -13.54 17.05 -3.59
C ASP A 51 -13.03 16.96 -2.14
N ARG A 52 -13.93 16.88 -1.15
CA ARG A 52 -13.56 16.67 0.27
C ARG A 52 -12.92 15.31 0.53
N GLU A 53 -13.17 14.34 -0.34
CA GLU A 53 -12.57 13.02 -0.35
C GLU A 53 -11.26 13.01 -1.14
N LEU A 54 -10.78 14.16 -1.65
CA LEU A 54 -9.47 14.42 -2.25
C LEU A 54 -8.38 15.08 -1.34
N PRO A 55 -8.27 14.80 -0.01
CA PRO A 55 -7.32 15.50 0.87
C PRO A 55 -5.82 15.50 0.48
N TRP A 56 -5.35 14.55 -0.34
CA TRP A 56 -3.92 14.39 -0.66
C TRP A 56 -3.41 15.32 -1.75
N LEU A 57 -4.27 16.06 -2.47
CA LEU A 57 -3.80 17.01 -3.51
C LEU A 57 -2.94 18.14 -2.91
N GLY A 58 -3.01 18.40 -1.60
CA GLY A 58 -2.26 19.46 -0.91
C GLY A 58 -1.19 19.00 0.09
N THR A 59 -1.06 17.70 0.41
CA THR A 59 -0.15 17.22 1.48
C THR A 59 0.52 15.90 1.13
N ARG A 60 1.25 15.85 0.01
CA ARG A 60 2.09 14.69 -0.29
C ARG A 60 3.24 14.62 0.70
N VAL A 61 3.27 13.56 1.50
CA VAL A 61 4.46 13.17 2.25
C VAL A 61 5.35 12.42 1.25
N ASP A 62 6.49 13.00 0.95
CA ASP A 62 7.54 12.35 0.14
C ASP A 62 7.82 10.91 0.64
N PRO A 63 7.60 9.87 -0.19
CA PRO A 63 7.91 8.49 0.13
C PRO A 63 9.42 8.21 0.18
N GLN A 64 10.26 9.10 -0.36
CA GLN A 64 11.72 9.01 -0.30
C GLN A 64 12.31 9.56 1.02
N GLY A 65 11.52 10.24 1.86
CA GLY A 65 11.94 10.60 3.21
C GLY A 65 11.65 9.47 4.19
N TYR A 66 12.67 8.99 4.93
CA TYR A 66 12.46 8.12 6.08
C TYR A 66 11.65 8.87 7.15
N LYS A 67 10.32 8.76 7.06
CA LYS A 67 9.37 9.36 7.98
C LYS A 67 8.64 8.24 8.69
N SER A 68 8.74 8.26 10.02
CA SER A 68 7.96 7.36 10.85
C SER A 68 6.47 7.47 10.52
N PHE A 69 5.81 6.34 10.29
CA PHE A 69 4.34 6.29 10.23
C PHE A 69 3.73 5.41 11.32
N GLY A 70 4.51 5.11 12.35
CA GLY A 70 4.09 4.33 13.52
C GLY A 70 2.68 4.65 14.02
N LEU A 71 2.41 5.94 14.25
CA LEU A 71 1.11 6.43 14.73
C LEU A 71 -0.06 6.09 13.80
N ARG A 72 0.16 6.11 12.47
CA ARG A 72 -0.90 5.85 11.48
C ARG A 72 -1.30 4.38 11.40
N MET A 73 -0.39 3.48 11.77
CA MET A 73 -0.61 2.03 11.82
C MET A 73 -0.75 1.47 13.24
N SER A 74 -0.77 2.33 14.26
CA SER A 74 -0.94 1.92 15.65
C SER A 74 -2.28 1.21 15.85
N GLY A 75 -2.25 0.02 16.43
CA GLY A 75 -3.45 -0.78 16.71
C GLY A 75 -4.17 -1.33 15.48
N LYS A 76 -3.59 -1.23 14.27
CA LYS A 76 -4.14 -1.80 13.03
C LYS A 76 -3.67 -3.22 12.77
N ILE A 77 -2.52 -3.63 13.30
CA ILE A 77 -1.98 -4.98 13.10
C ILE A 77 -2.41 -5.88 14.25
N VAL A 78 -3.09 -6.98 13.95
CA VAL A 78 -3.58 -7.97 14.89
C VAL A 78 -2.70 -9.22 14.84
N CYS A 79 -2.32 -9.72 16.00
CA CYS A 79 -1.64 -10.99 16.15
C CYS A 79 -2.57 -12.15 15.83
N GLY A 80 -2.21 -12.99 14.85
CA GLY A 80 -2.93 -14.21 14.54
C GLY A 80 -2.81 -15.27 15.64
N ASP A 81 -1.71 -15.28 16.40
CA ASP A 81 -1.48 -16.30 17.43
C ASP A 81 -2.27 -16.00 18.73
N CYS A 82 -2.37 -14.73 19.12
CA CYS A 82 -2.94 -14.35 20.42
C CYS A 82 -4.06 -13.32 20.37
N GLY A 83 -4.47 -12.87 19.17
CA GLY A 83 -5.56 -11.91 18.95
C GLY A 83 -5.31 -10.47 19.44
N ARG A 84 -4.14 -10.18 20.05
CA ARG A 84 -3.80 -8.84 20.54
C ARG A 84 -3.30 -7.96 19.41
N ARG A 85 -3.59 -6.66 19.50
CA ARG A 85 -3.06 -5.66 18.58
C ARG A 85 -1.59 -5.38 18.87
N PHE A 86 -0.79 -5.29 17.83
CA PHE A 86 0.61 -4.88 17.91
C PHE A 86 0.71 -3.40 18.30
N GLY A 87 1.70 -3.10 19.13
CA GLY A 87 2.07 -1.74 19.50
C GLY A 87 3.26 -1.24 18.67
N HIS A 88 3.22 0.02 18.25
CA HIS A 88 4.37 0.68 17.62
C HIS A 88 5.44 1.01 18.67
N LYS A 89 6.71 0.79 18.32
CA LYS A 89 7.89 1.22 19.08
C LYS A 89 8.92 1.83 18.13
N THR A 90 9.68 2.79 18.64
CA THR A 90 10.90 3.26 17.99
C THR A 90 12.10 2.68 18.73
N TRP A 91 12.94 1.92 18.04
CA TRP A 91 14.21 1.43 18.56
C TRP A 91 15.35 2.36 18.15
N HIS A 92 16.42 2.38 18.95
CA HIS A 92 17.64 3.16 18.69
C HIS A 92 17.41 4.65 18.42
N SER A 93 16.40 5.25 19.07
CA SER A 93 15.91 6.62 18.83
C SER A 93 16.98 7.72 18.89
N GLY A 94 18.04 7.52 19.68
CA GLY A 94 19.16 8.46 19.83
C GLY A 94 20.33 8.24 18.87
N THR A 95 20.19 7.38 17.85
CA THR A 95 21.28 7.03 16.93
C THR A 95 20.83 7.11 15.47
N PRO A 96 21.77 7.17 14.50
CA PRO A 96 21.45 7.06 13.07
C PRO A 96 20.75 5.74 12.70
N ASN A 97 20.80 4.72 13.55
CA ASN A 97 20.16 3.42 13.34
C ASN A 97 18.71 3.39 13.87
N ARG A 98 18.06 4.55 14.02
CA ARG A 98 16.66 4.66 14.46
C ARG A 98 15.75 3.86 13.54
N VAL A 99 15.05 2.86 14.08
CA VAL A 99 14.08 2.02 13.34
C VAL A 99 12.72 2.01 14.01
N ASP A 100 11.67 1.97 13.21
CA ASP A 100 10.29 1.83 13.69
C ASP A 100 9.82 0.37 13.52
N VAL A 101 9.26 -0.19 14.59
CA VAL A 101 8.82 -1.58 14.64
C VAL A 101 7.43 -1.70 15.26
N TRP A 102 6.74 -2.79 14.92
CA TRP A 102 5.51 -3.22 15.57
C TRP A 102 5.79 -4.52 16.31
N GLU A 103 5.41 -4.58 17.58
CA GLU A 103 5.61 -5.74 18.44
C GLU A 103 4.30 -6.23 19.05
N CYS A 104 4.17 -7.55 19.16
CA CYS A 104 3.07 -8.14 19.92
C CYS A 104 3.27 -7.87 21.42
N PRO A 105 2.31 -7.23 22.11
CA PRO A 105 2.46 -6.92 23.54
C PRO A 105 2.56 -8.18 24.41
N THR A 106 1.99 -9.30 23.96
CA THR A 106 2.02 -10.57 24.70
C THR A 106 3.39 -11.24 24.68
N ASN A 107 4.22 -10.97 23.68
CA ASN A 107 5.61 -11.45 23.63
C ASN A 107 6.40 -10.93 24.84
N TYR A 108 6.21 -9.64 25.18
CA TYR A 108 6.89 -9.00 26.32
C TYR A 108 6.29 -9.36 27.70
N VAL A 109 4.95 -9.45 27.80
CA VAL A 109 4.27 -9.44 29.11
C VAL A 109 4.17 -10.83 29.78
N LYS A 110 4.31 -11.94 29.05
CA LYS A 110 4.07 -13.30 29.62
C LYS A 110 5.06 -14.40 29.18
N ARG A 111 6.38 -14.15 29.18
CA ARG A 111 7.41 -15.22 29.06
C ARG A 111 7.07 -16.31 28.00
N GLY A 112 6.78 -15.93 26.75
CA GLY A 112 6.73 -16.90 25.65
C GLY A 112 5.40 -17.57 25.30
N THR A 113 4.24 -17.02 25.67
CA THR A 113 2.95 -17.54 25.14
C THR A 113 2.65 -17.15 23.69
N CYS A 114 3.37 -16.19 23.14
CA CYS A 114 3.22 -15.72 21.77
C CYS A 114 4.60 -15.63 21.13
N ALA A 115 4.82 -16.42 20.07
CA ALA A 115 6.10 -16.50 19.36
C ALA A 115 6.14 -15.61 18.11
N THR A 116 5.06 -14.88 17.80
CA THR A 116 5.02 -13.98 16.65
C THR A 116 6.13 -12.93 16.74
N SER A 117 6.91 -12.83 15.66
CA SER A 117 8.02 -11.88 15.54
C SER A 117 7.53 -10.43 15.42
N HIS A 118 8.43 -9.48 15.70
CA HIS A 118 8.19 -8.07 15.40
C HIS A 118 8.24 -7.79 13.90
N LEU A 119 7.58 -6.71 13.50
CA LEU A 119 7.49 -6.27 12.10
C LEU A 119 8.19 -4.92 11.95
N TYR A 120 9.11 -4.80 10.99
CA TYR A 120 9.81 -3.53 10.69
C TYR A 120 8.98 -2.63 9.78
N GLN A 121 9.22 -1.33 9.86
CA GLN A 121 8.55 -0.33 9.02
C GLN A 121 8.82 -0.53 7.53
N GLU A 122 10.07 -0.76 7.16
CA GLU A 122 10.51 -0.93 5.78
C GLU A 122 9.81 -2.14 5.15
N VAL A 123 9.70 -3.20 5.94
CA VAL A 123 8.99 -4.43 5.58
C VAL A 123 7.51 -4.16 5.35
N LEU A 124 6.87 -3.48 6.30
CA LEU A 124 5.46 -3.17 6.24
C LEU A 124 5.16 -2.31 5.00
N LEU A 125 6.00 -1.33 4.68
CA LEU A 125 5.87 -0.52 3.46
C LEU A 125 5.90 -1.36 2.19
N VAL A 126 6.90 -2.24 2.06
CA VAL A 126 7.04 -3.13 0.90
C VAL A 126 5.80 -4.02 0.75
N LYS A 127 5.30 -4.59 1.85
CA LYS A 127 4.12 -5.46 1.82
C LYS A 127 2.82 -4.70 1.55
N MET A 128 2.71 -3.45 1.99
CA MET A 128 1.58 -2.59 1.63
C MET A 128 1.58 -2.24 0.14
N ALA A 129 2.75 -1.94 -0.43
CA ALA A 129 2.89 -1.70 -1.86
C ALA A 129 2.56 -2.94 -2.70
N GLU A 130 3.07 -4.11 -2.30
CA GLU A 130 2.77 -5.40 -2.92
C GLU A 130 1.26 -5.71 -2.86
N ALA A 131 0.61 -5.42 -1.73
CA ALA A 131 -0.83 -5.62 -1.61
C ALA A 131 -1.65 -4.74 -2.57
N LEU A 132 -1.23 -3.49 -2.82
CA LEU A 132 -1.86 -2.63 -3.84
C LEU A 132 -1.61 -3.13 -5.26
N GLN A 133 -0.42 -3.67 -5.57
CA GLN A 133 -0.18 -4.32 -6.87
C GLN A 133 -1.15 -5.50 -7.07
N VAL A 134 -1.30 -6.36 -6.06
CA VAL A 134 -2.24 -7.50 -6.13
C VAL A 134 -3.69 -7.03 -6.35
N LEU A 135 -4.13 -6.00 -5.63
CA LEU A 135 -5.47 -5.43 -5.83
C LEU A 135 -5.65 -4.81 -7.22
N ALA A 136 -4.66 -4.07 -7.70
CA ALA A 136 -4.71 -3.45 -9.02
C ALA A 136 -4.75 -4.49 -10.15
N VAL A 137 -4.04 -5.63 -10.01
CA VAL A 137 -4.14 -6.76 -10.94
C VAL A 137 -5.56 -7.34 -10.99
N ARG A 138 -6.24 -7.42 -9.84
CA ARG A 138 -7.61 -7.94 -9.73
C ARG A 138 -8.66 -6.94 -10.23
N ASN A 139 -8.35 -5.64 -10.21
CA ASN A 139 -9.28 -4.58 -10.56
C ASN A 139 -9.00 -4.02 -11.97
N ARG A 140 -9.51 -4.70 -13.00
CA ARG A 140 -9.37 -4.25 -14.40
C ARG A 140 -10.00 -2.88 -14.65
N ALA A 141 -11.08 -2.54 -13.96
CA ALA A 141 -11.72 -1.24 -14.07
C ALA A 141 -10.75 -0.10 -13.71
N ALA A 142 -9.89 -0.28 -12.70
CA ALA A 142 -8.87 0.72 -12.36
C ALA A 142 -7.86 0.93 -13.49
N VAL A 143 -7.41 -0.16 -14.14
CA VAL A 143 -6.48 -0.12 -15.28
C VAL A 143 -7.12 0.58 -16.49
N ASP A 144 -8.36 0.22 -16.82
CA ASP A 144 -9.10 0.83 -17.93
C ASP A 144 -9.31 2.34 -17.68
N GLN A 145 -9.68 2.72 -16.45
CA GLN A 145 -9.85 4.12 -16.04
C GLN A 145 -8.54 4.92 -16.15
N VAL A 146 -7.37 4.33 -15.86
CA VAL A 146 -6.07 4.98 -16.08
C VAL A 146 -5.89 5.32 -17.56
N VAL A 147 -6.09 4.33 -18.44
CA VAL A 147 -5.86 4.48 -19.88
C VAL A 147 -6.84 5.49 -20.48
N ASP A 148 -8.13 5.37 -20.17
CA ASP A 148 -9.17 6.24 -20.70
C ASP A 148 -8.99 7.68 -20.21
N SER A 149 -8.65 7.86 -18.94
CA SER A 149 -8.48 9.21 -18.37
C SER A 149 -7.22 9.91 -18.87
N LEU A 150 -6.11 9.19 -19.07
CA LEU A 150 -4.92 9.75 -19.71
C LEU A 150 -5.22 10.20 -21.15
N ARG A 151 -5.99 9.42 -21.92
CA ARG A 151 -6.37 9.79 -23.28
C ARG A 151 -7.29 11.01 -23.32
N ALA A 152 -8.32 11.02 -22.47
CA ALA A 152 -9.28 12.12 -22.41
C ALA A 152 -8.63 13.44 -21.96
N THR A 153 -7.54 13.37 -21.19
CA THR A 153 -6.77 14.54 -20.74
C THR A 153 -5.63 14.95 -21.68
N GLY A 154 -5.52 14.29 -22.84
CA GLY A 154 -4.66 14.72 -23.95
C GLY A 154 -3.33 13.97 -24.08
N VAL A 155 -3.09 12.90 -23.31
CA VAL A 155 -1.87 12.09 -23.43
C VAL A 155 -1.87 11.33 -24.76
N ARG A 156 -0.92 11.68 -25.64
CA ARG A 156 -0.76 11.08 -26.98
C ARG A 156 0.12 9.82 -26.96
N ARG A 157 -0.21 8.87 -26.09
CA ARG A 157 0.40 7.53 -26.08
C ARG A 157 -0.61 6.49 -26.57
N ARG A 158 -0.14 5.43 -27.24
CA ARG A 158 -1.01 4.34 -27.67
C ARG A 158 -1.56 3.59 -26.45
N PRO A 159 -2.84 3.17 -26.42
CA PRO A 159 -3.40 2.40 -25.32
C PRO A 159 -2.56 1.17 -24.96
N SER A 160 -2.10 0.41 -25.97
CA SER A 160 -1.25 -0.78 -25.76
C SER A 160 0.06 -0.46 -25.05
N THR A 161 0.68 0.70 -25.31
CA THR A 161 1.89 1.16 -24.62
C THR A 161 1.61 1.45 -23.16
N LEU A 162 0.46 2.06 -22.85
CA LEU A 162 0.05 2.35 -21.47
C LEU A 162 -0.24 1.05 -20.71
N HIS A 163 -1.00 0.10 -21.31
CA HIS A 163 -1.21 -1.22 -20.72
C HIS A 163 0.11 -1.94 -20.44
N THR A 164 1.05 -1.94 -21.40
CA THR A 164 2.37 -2.56 -21.21
C THR A 164 3.14 -1.92 -20.05
N ALA A 165 3.04 -0.61 -19.86
CA ALA A 165 3.70 0.08 -18.76
C ALA A 165 3.04 -0.25 -17.41
N ILE A 166 1.71 -0.36 -17.38
CA ILE A 166 0.96 -0.78 -16.19
C ILE A 166 1.32 -2.24 -15.83
N ASP A 167 1.37 -3.15 -16.80
CA ASP A 167 1.75 -4.55 -16.56
C ASP A 167 3.17 -4.67 -15.99
N LYS A 168 4.12 -3.88 -16.51
CA LYS A 168 5.48 -3.80 -15.98
C LYS A 168 5.50 -3.29 -14.53
N LEU A 169 4.71 -2.27 -14.22
CA LEU A 169 4.57 -1.71 -12.88
C LEU A 169 3.96 -2.72 -11.90
N LEU A 170 2.93 -3.47 -12.33
CA LEU A 170 2.26 -4.49 -11.51
C LEU A 170 3.12 -5.74 -11.26
N THR A 171 4.16 -5.94 -12.06
CA THR A 171 5.12 -7.05 -11.92
C THR A 171 6.49 -6.60 -11.41
N ALA A 172 6.69 -5.29 -11.19
CA ALA A 172 7.93 -4.75 -10.66
C ALA A 172 8.15 -5.17 -9.19
N PRO A 173 9.42 -5.27 -8.73
CA PRO A 173 9.72 -5.49 -7.32
C PRO A 173 9.01 -4.45 -6.44
N PRO A 174 8.29 -4.85 -5.37
CA PRO A 174 7.53 -3.92 -4.54
C PRO A 174 8.41 -2.88 -3.82
N THR A 175 9.73 -3.12 -3.74
CA THR A 175 10.74 -2.15 -3.25
C THR A 175 10.90 -0.93 -4.14
N GLN A 176 10.49 -1.00 -5.41
CA GLN A 176 10.55 0.10 -6.38
C GLN A 176 9.21 0.84 -6.48
N ILE A 177 8.17 0.36 -5.80
CA ILE A 177 6.84 0.91 -5.86
C ILE A 177 6.72 2.06 -4.87
N THR A 178 6.28 3.19 -5.39
CA THR A 178 5.92 4.35 -4.58
C THR A 178 4.55 4.13 -3.95
N LEU A 179 4.50 4.25 -2.62
CA LEU A 179 3.28 4.09 -1.83
C LEU A 179 2.89 5.41 -1.17
N HIS A 180 1.68 5.90 -1.45
CA HIS A 180 1.09 6.98 -0.68
C HIS A 180 0.28 6.41 0.51
N LEU A 181 0.81 6.57 1.72
CA LEU A 181 0.23 5.94 2.91
C LEU A 181 -1.24 6.34 3.20
N PRO A 182 -1.65 7.62 3.11
CA PRO A 182 -3.06 7.99 3.26
C PRO A 182 -4.01 7.23 2.32
N ASP A 183 -3.59 6.97 1.08
CA ASP A 183 -4.40 6.27 0.08
C ASP A 183 -4.56 4.81 0.43
N PHE A 184 -3.48 4.16 0.87
CA PHE A 184 -3.54 2.81 1.40
C PHE A 184 -4.50 2.72 2.60
N LEU A 185 -4.37 3.64 3.55
CA LEU A 185 -5.20 3.64 4.76
C LEU A 185 -6.68 3.92 4.46
N ALA A 186 -6.98 4.64 3.38
CA ALA A 186 -8.35 4.91 2.95
C ALA A 186 -9.05 3.66 2.39
N VAL A 187 -8.28 2.66 1.92
CA VAL A 187 -8.83 1.39 1.40
C VAL A 187 -8.67 0.22 2.36
N LEU A 188 -7.92 0.38 3.47
CA LEU A 188 -7.75 -0.66 4.47
C LEU A 188 -8.97 -0.76 5.40
N GLU A 189 -9.61 -1.93 5.42
CA GLU A 189 -10.72 -2.24 6.33
C GLU A 189 -10.20 -2.66 7.70
N GLY A 190 -10.16 -1.71 8.64
CA GLY A 190 -10.04 -1.98 10.07
C GLY A 190 -8.70 -2.54 10.58
N GLY A 191 -7.89 -3.18 9.74
CA GLY A 191 -6.59 -3.72 10.14
C GLY A 191 -5.95 -4.75 9.22
N CYS A 192 -4.85 -5.30 9.72
CA CYS A 192 -4.02 -6.33 9.12
C CYS A 192 -3.90 -7.49 10.11
N MET A 193 -3.72 -8.71 9.63
CA MET A 193 -3.45 -9.87 10.49
C MET A 193 -2.04 -10.36 10.24
N LEU A 194 -1.23 -10.42 11.29
CA LEU A 194 0.12 -10.98 11.25
C LEU A 194 0.11 -12.35 11.93
N THR A 195 0.34 -13.41 11.16
CA THR A 195 0.60 -14.77 11.66
C THR A 195 2.09 -15.07 11.51
N ASP A 196 2.55 -16.21 12.02
CA ASP A 196 3.90 -16.66 11.71
C ASP A 196 4.10 -16.80 10.20
N GLY A 197 5.03 -16.03 9.64
CA GLY A 197 5.37 -16.06 8.21
C GLY A 197 4.36 -15.45 7.23
N ARG A 198 3.25 -14.82 7.66
CA ARG A 198 2.30 -14.18 6.73
C ARG A 198 1.67 -12.88 7.26
N LEU A 199 1.46 -11.94 6.35
CA LEU A 199 0.74 -10.69 6.62
C LEU A 199 -0.48 -10.58 5.70
N GLY A 200 -1.66 -10.56 6.31
CA GLY A 200 -2.95 -10.36 5.66
C GLY A 200 -3.43 -8.92 5.77
N PHE A 201 -3.99 -8.39 4.69
CA PHE A 201 -4.70 -7.12 4.62
C PHE A 201 -6.14 -7.39 4.21
N VAL A 202 -7.10 -6.75 4.89
CA VAL A 202 -8.51 -6.74 4.49
C VAL A 202 -8.84 -5.33 4.02
N PHE A 203 -9.49 -5.21 2.87
CA PHE A 203 -9.79 -3.93 2.23
C PHE A 203 -11.28 -3.60 2.32
N ILE A 204 -11.64 -2.34 2.10
CA ILE A 204 -13.01 -1.82 2.26
C ILE A 204 -14.07 -2.59 1.44
N THR A 205 -13.67 -3.35 0.42
CA THR A 205 -14.54 -4.22 -0.39
C THR A 205 -14.77 -5.61 0.22
N GLY A 206 -14.16 -5.92 1.35
CA GLY A 206 -14.08 -7.26 1.95
C GLY A 206 -13.03 -8.17 1.31
N GLU A 207 -12.32 -7.70 0.27
CA GLU A 207 -11.23 -8.45 -0.35
C GLU A 207 -10.05 -8.59 0.61
N ALA A 208 -9.45 -9.78 0.61
CA ALA A 208 -8.25 -10.05 1.39
C ALA A 208 -7.04 -10.31 0.49
N VAL A 209 -5.89 -9.78 0.90
CA VAL A 209 -4.57 -10.09 0.32
C VAL A 209 -3.68 -10.60 1.43
N THR A 210 -3.21 -11.85 1.31
CA THR A 210 -2.25 -12.45 2.25
C THR A 210 -0.93 -12.64 1.54
N LEU A 211 0.13 -12.08 2.11
CA LEU A 211 1.47 -12.09 1.55
C LEU A 211 2.42 -12.84 2.48
N ASP A 212 3.27 -13.67 1.89
CA ASP A 212 4.31 -14.35 2.64
C ASP A 212 5.39 -13.37 3.10
N LEU A 213 5.98 -13.75 4.21
CA LEU A 213 6.94 -12.96 4.92
C LEU A 213 8.31 -13.68 4.93
N PRO A 214 9.43 -13.09 4.44
CA PRO A 214 10.75 -13.71 4.49
C PRO A 214 11.14 -14.26 5.86
N HIS A 215 11.82 -15.40 5.89
CA HIS A 215 12.20 -16.07 7.14
C HIS A 215 13.17 -15.22 7.97
N ARG A 216 12.89 -15.07 9.28
CA ARG A 216 13.71 -14.34 10.28
C ARG A 216 13.99 -12.88 9.91
N TRP A 217 13.00 -12.04 10.12
CA TRP A 217 13.04 -10.61 9.81
C TRP A 217 14.07 -9.85 10.65
N SER A 218 15.16 -9.43 10.02
CA SER A 218 16.11 -8.45 10.55
C SER A 218 16.36 -7.39 9.48
N PRO A 219 16.51 -6.10 9.85
CA PRO A 219 16.73 -4.98 8.92
C PRO A 219 18.07 -5.07 8.18
N LEU A 220 18.89 -6.07 8.50
CA LEU A 220 20.13 -6.38 7.78
C LEU A 220 19.91 -6.92 6.36
N LEU A 221 18.68 -7.19 5.94
CA LEU A 221 18.36 -7.43 4.53
C LEU A 221 18.40 -6.09 3.77
N ARG A 222 19.61 -5.64 3.44
CA ARG A 222 19.83 -4.59 2.43
C ARG A 222 19.17 -5.01 1.11
N ALA A 223 18.79 -4.00 0.32
CA ALA A 223 17.98 -4.07 -0.90
C ALA A 223 18.36 -5.16 -1.92
N ASP A 224 19.56 -5.73 -1.84
CA ASP A 224 20.07 -6.74 -2.78
C ASP A 224 19.49 -8.16 -2.59
N ASN A 225 18.87 -8.48 -1.45
CA ASN A 225 18.39 -9.85 -1.16
C ASN A 225 16.87 -10.06 -1.27
N LEU A 226 16.07 -9.04 -1.57
CA LEU A 226 14.62 -9.17 -1.74
C LEU A 226 14.20 -9.79 -3.09
N ALA A 227 15.14 -9.98 -4.02
CA ALA A 227 14.90 -10.65 -5.29
C ALA A 227 14.82 -12.20 -5.18
N ALA A 228 15.07 -12.78 -4.00
CA ALA A 228 15.30 -14.22 -3.84
C ALA A 228 14.16 -15.03 -3.22
N THR A 229 13.06 -14.41 -2.74
CA THR A 229 11.89 -15.18 -2.26
C THR A 229 10.98 -15.49 -3.45
N ARG A 230 11.28 -16.62 -4.11
CA ARG A 230 10.49 -17.21 -5.19
C ARG A 230 9.08 -17.54 -4.72
N CYS A 231 8.10 -17.13 -5.53
CA CYS A 231 6.77 -17.74 -5.59
C CYS A 231 6.92 -19.28 -5.67
N CYS A 232 6.23 -19.98 -4.78
CA CYS A 232 5.82 -21.37 -4.96
C CYS A 232 4.31 -21.42 -4.82
#